data_AF-A0A846PZ46-F1
#
_entry.id   AF-A0A846PZ46-F1
#
_cell.length_a   1.000
_cell.length_b   1.000
_cell.length_c   1.000
_cell.angle_alpha   90.00
_cell.angle_beta   90.00
_cell.angle_gamma   90.00
#
_symmetry.space_group_name_H-M   'P 1'
#
loop_
_entity.id
_entity.type
_entity.pdbx_description
1 polymer ?
#
loop_
_entity_poly.entity_id
_entity_poly.type
_entity_poly.pdbx_seq_one_letter_code
_entity_poly.pdbx_strand_id
1 'polypeptide(L)' 'MRLREIERIMKENEKYAKMLEEFDRTGNLPLEKILRSFTIRRSTFKALKNESKRTGKSMSNILDELVEKKLS' A
#
# COMPACT_ATOMS: atom_id res chain seq x y z
N MET A 1 -22.02 -17.68 -3.78
CA MET A 1 -21.48 -16.36 -3.39
C MET A 1 -20.03 -16.43 -2.88
N ARG A 2 -19.66 -17.37 -1.99
CA ARG A 2 -18.32 -17.42 -1.37
C ARG A 2 -17.12 -17.69 -2.30
N LEU A 3 -17.28 -18.51 -3.35
CA LEU A 3 -16.17 -18.86 -4.26
C LEU A 3 -15.61 -17.67 -5.04
N ARG A 4 -16.46 -16.77 -5.52
CA ARG A 4 -16.03 -15.57 -6.28
C ARG A 4 -15.26 -14.56 -5.42
N GLU A 5 -15.60 -14.46 -4.14
CA GLU A 5 -14.84 -13.64 -3.19
C GLU A 5 -13.46 -14.23 -2.93
N ILE A 6 -13.37 -15.55 -2.75
CA ILE A 6 -12.09 -16.25 -2.55
C ILE A 6 -11.19 -16.08 -3.78
N GLU A 7 -11.72 -16.28 -4.99
CA GLU A 7 -10.97 -16.05 -6.24
C GLU A 7 -10.47 -14.61 -6.39
N ARG A 8 -11.26 -13.64 -5.94
CA ARG A 8 -10.87 -12.23 -5.98
C ARG A 8 -9.73 -11.93 -5.01
N ILE A 9 -9.80 -12.47 -3.79
CA ILE A 9 -8.75 -12.34 -2.77
C ILE A 9 -7.46 -13.01 -3.26
N MET A 10 -7.55 -14.21 -3.85
CA MET A 10 -6.38 -14.91 -4.40
C MET A 10 -5.70 -14.11 -5.52
N LYS A 11 -6.47 -13.50 -6.42
CA LYS A 11 -5.93 -12.63 -7.50
C LYS A 11 -5.25 -11.38 -6.96
N GLU A 12 -5.80 -10.76 -5.92
CA GLU A 12 -5.17 -9.60 -5.28
C GLU A 12 -3.85 -10.00 -4.60
N ASN A 13 -3.83 -11.12 -3.88
CA ASN A 13 -2.62 -11.65 -3.24
C ASN A 13 -1.51 -11.99 -4.24
N GLU A 14 -1.84 -12.61 -5.37
CA GLU A 14 -0.86 -12.90 -6.43
C GLU A 14 -0.25 -11.61 -7.01
N LYS A 15 -1.05 -10.55 -7.12
CA LYS A 15 -0.60 -9.25 -7.61
C LYS A 15 0.36 -8.59 -6.62
N TYR A 16 0.12 -8.73 -5.31
CA TYR A 16 1.01 -8.24 -4.26
C TYR A 16 2.32 -9.03 -4.20
N ALA A 17 2.27 -10.36 -4.32
CA ALA A 17 3.47 -11.20 -4.36
C ALA A 17 4.42 -10.80 -5.50
N LYS A 18 3.90 -10.58 -6.71
CA LYS A 18 4.71 -10.12 -7.85
C LYS A 18 5.33 -8.73 -7.65
N MET A 19 4.65 -7.83 -6.94
CA MET A 19 5.21 -6.52 -6.62
C MET A 19 6.35 -6.59 -5.59
N LEU A 20 6.25 -7.51 -4.62
CA LEU A 20 7.33 -7.78 -3.67
C LEU A 20 8.55 -8.41 -4.36
N GLU A 21 8.33 -9.36 -5.29
CA GLU A 21 9.43 -9.93 -6.08
C GLU A 21 10.13 -8.88 -6.97
N GLU A 22 9.38 -7.95 -7.57
CA GLU A 22 9.97 -6.82 -8.32
C GLU A 22 10.80 -5.90 -7.41
N PHE A 23 10.36 -5.69 -6.16
CA PHE A 23 11.09 -4.91 -5.17
C PHE A 23 12.40 -5.58 -4.76
N ASP A 24 12.36 -6.86 -4.39
CA ASP A 24 13.53 -7.63 -3.98
C ASP A 24 14.60 -7.66 -5.08
N ARG A 25 14.19 -7.68 -6.35
CA ARG A 25 15.11 -7.68 -7.51
C ARG A 25 15.74 -6.33 -7.81
N THR A 26 15.01 -5.23 -7.61
CA THR A 26 15.43 -3.90 -8.09
C THR A 26 15.83 -2.95 -6.98
N GLY A 27 15.54 -3.29 -5.72
CA GLY A 27 15.66 -2.40 -4.56
C GLY A 27 14.72 -1.19 -4.59
N ASN A 28 13.89 -1.08 -5.64
CA ASN A 28 13.04 0.07 -5.90
C ASN A 28 11.58 -0.36 -5.84
N LEU A 29 10.85 0.19 -4.89
CA LEU A 29 9.44 -0.13 -4.73
C LEU A 29 8.68 0.53 -5.88
N PRO A 30 7.92 -0.21 -6.71
CA PRO A 30 7.20 0.38 -7.84
C PRO A 30 5.96 1.11 -7.32
N LEU A 31 6.18 2.27 -6.68
CA LEU A 31 5.18 3.09 -6.00
C LEU A 31 4.01 3.45 -6.92
N GLU A 32 4.24 3.65 -8.22
CA GLU A 32 3.16 3.89 -9.18
C GLU A 32 2.26 2.66 -9.40
N LYS A 33 2.84 1.44 -9.44
CA LYS A 33 2.07 0.19 -9.55
C LYS A 33 1.35 -0.14 -8.25
N ILE A 34 1.97 0.16 -7.11
CA ILE A 34 1.38 0.06 -5.78
C ILE A 34 0.20 1.02 -5.67
N LEU A 35 0.34 2.29 -6.06
CA LEU A 35 -0.77 3.26 -6.02
C LEU A 35 -1.95 2.87 -6.93
N ARG A 36 -1.72 2.09 -7.98
CA ARG A 36 -2.77 1.53 -8.84
C ARG A 36 -3.34 0.19 -8.34
N SER A 37 -2.63 -0.52 -7.46
CA SER A 37 -2.97 -1.90 -7.05
C SER A 37 -3.41 -1.97 -5.59
N PHE A 38 -2.67 -1.32 -4.69
CA PHE A 38 -3.21 -0.88 -3.43
C PHE A 38 -4.21 0.23 -3.72
N THR A 39 -5.40 0.07 -3.17
CA THR A 39 -6.55 0.96 -3.20
C THR A 39 -6.29 2.30 -2.50
N ILE A 40 -5.05 2.81 -2.49
CA ILE A 40 -4.73 4.15 -2.00
C ILE A 40 -5.23 5.11 -3.06
N ARG A 41 -6.46 5.59 -2.84
CA ARG A 41 -7.05 6.63 -3.67
C ARG A 41 -6.09 7.80 -3.76
N ARG A 42 -6.06 8.48 -4.90
CA ARG A 42 -5.21 9.65 -5.14
C ARG A 42 -5.38 10.72 -4.04
N SER A 43 -6.58 10.80 -3.44
CA SER A 43 -6.88 11.62 -2.27
C SER A 43 -6.10 11.19 -1.01
N THR A 44 -6.04 9.89 -0.71
CA THR A 44 -5.29 9.32 0.41
C THR A 44 -3.78 9.54 0.23
N PHE A 45 -3.27 9.39 -0.99
CA PHE A 45 -1.88 9.73 -1.29
C PHE A 45 -1.58 11.22 -1.09
N LYS A 46 -2.48 12.10 -1.53
CA LYS A 46 -2.34 13.55 -1.32
C LYS A 46 -2.37 13.91 0.17
N ALA A 47 -3.23 13.26 0.95
CA ALA A 47 -3.28 13.42 2.41
C ALA A 47 -1.98 12.98 3.09
N LEU A 48 -1.47 11.78 2.76
CA LEU A 48 -0.18 11.29 3.26
C LEU A 48 0.99 12.22 2.91
N LYS A 49 1.02 12.73 1.68
CA LYS A 49 2.05 13.66 1.23
C LYS A 49 2.00 15.00 1.97
N ASN A 50 0.80 15.52 2.24
CA ASN A 50 0.64 16.73 3.04
C ASN A 50 1.03 16.51 4.50
N GLU A 51 0.67 15.37 5.08
CA GLU A 51 0.99 15.04 6.47
C GLU A 51 2.48 14.81 6.67
N SER A 52 3.15 14.18 5.70
CA SER A 52 4.61 14.02 5.66
C SER A 52 5.32 15.39 5.63
N LYS A 53 4.82 16.34 4.81
CA LYS A 53 5.35 17.72 4.82
C LYS A 53 5.09 18.46 6.13
N ARG A 54 3.94 18.21 6.77
CA ARG A 54 3.53 18.87 8.02
C ARG A 54 4.33 18.38 9.23
N THR A 55 4.57 17.08 9.31
CA THR A 55 5.21 16.41 10.44
C THR A 55 6.71 16.20 10.27
N GLY A 56 7.22 16.36 9.05
CA GLY A 56 8.61 16.02 8.69
C GLY A 56 8.90 14.52 8.67
N LYS A 57 7.90 13.67 8.92
CA LYS A 57 8.03 12.21 8.93
C LYS A 57 7.93 11.65 7.51
N SER A 58 8.59 10.51 7.27
CA SER A 58 8.43 9.76 6.03
C SER A 58 6.97 9.27 5.90
N MET A 59 6.48 9.09 4.67
CA MET A 59 5.13 8.57 4.45
C MET A 59 4.96 7.15 5.03
N SER A 60 6.03 6.35 5.08
CA SER A 60 6.04 5.01 5.68
C SER A 60 5.81 5.08 7.19
N ASN A 61 6.55 5.95 7.91
CA ASN A 61 6.38 6.08 9.36
C ASN A 61 4.96 6.55 9.74
N ILE A 62 4.35 7.40 8.91
CA ILE A 62 2.96 7.84 9.12
C ILE A 62 1.98 6.69 8.92
N LEU A 63 2.24 5.79 7.96
CA LEU A 63 1.42 4.60 7.75
C LEU A 63 1.55 3.62 8.91
N ASP A 64 2.77 3.39 9.40
CA ASP A 64 3.03 2.51 10.53
C ASP A 64 2.29 3.00 11.79
N GLU A 65 2.39 4.31 12.11
CA GLU A 65 1.66 4.92 13.22
C GLU A 65 0.13 4.81 13.09
N LEU A 66 -0.40 4.91 11.87
CA LEU A 66 -1.83 4.77 11.61
C LEU A 66 -2.31 3.31 11.75
N VAL A 67 -1.48 2.34 11.37
CA VAL A 67 -1.78 0.91 11.49
C VAL A 67 -1.73 0.49 12.95
N GLU A 68 -0.70 0.90 13.70
CA GLU A 68 -0.57 0.62 15.13
C GLU A 68 -1.74 1.20 15.94
N LYS A 69 -2.18 2.43 15.63
CA LYS A 69 -3.35 3.05 16.26
C LYS A 69 -4.68 2.34 16.00
N LYS A 70 -4.78 1.58 14.90
CA LYS A 70 -6.03 0.90 14.51
C LYS A 70 -6.11 -0.54 15.02
N LEU A 71 -4.97 -1.10 15.43
CA LEU A 71 -4.84 -2.42 16.05
C LEU A 71 -4.82 -2.37 17.59
N SER A 72 -4.68 -1.18 18.16
CA SER A 72 -4.89 -0.90 19.59
C SER A 72 -6.34 -0.55 19.88
#